data_AF-A0A922MVC5-F1
#
_entry.id   AF-A0A922MVC5-F1
#
_cell.length_a   1.000
_cell.length_b   1.000
_cell.length_c   1.000
_cell.angle_alpha   90.00
_cell.angle_beta   90.00
_cell.angle_gamma   90.00
#
_symmetry.space_group_name_H-M   'P 1'
#
loop_
_entity.id
_entity.type
_entity.pdbx_description
1 polymer ?
#
loop_
_entity_poly.entity_id
_entity_poly.type
_entity_poly.pdbx_seq_one_letter_code
_entity_poly.pdbx_strand_id
1 'polypeptide(L)'
;MPDFDKLFVNKVLYRKKAFEDDLTHYLGENWRSIPKAMALENYIEHLQELERSNPRLLMAYVYHLYLGLLSGGQILAKKRKMFGDDFSGTDISQLKKDFRQAMNEIAEKMSEEEKEAFIEESNQVFVMNNLIVNSVGGQNKVLYNLLYKFSAVVLVVAGVVTAYKMYK
;
A
#
# COMPACT_ATOMS: atom_id res chain seq x y z
N MET A 1 -3.64 19.49 16.23
CA MET A 1 -2.69 20.23 15.37
C MET A 1 -3.49 20.72 14.16
N PRO A 2 -3.59 22.03 13.91
CA PRO A 2 -4.45 22.59 12.87
C PRO A 2 -4.18 22.04 11.45
N ASP A 3 -2.95 21.64 11.17
CA ASP A 3 -2.54 21.09 9.88
C ASP A 3 -3.19 19.72 9.60
N PHE A 4 -3.39 18.90 10.64
CA PHE A 4 -4.08 17.61 10.50
C PHE A 4 -5.57 17.79 10.20
N ASP A 5 -6.19 18.82 10.77
CA ASP A 5 -7.62 19.08 10.57
C ASP A 5 -7.91 19.32 9.08
N LYS A 6 -6.98 19.98 8.35
CA LYS A 6 -7.07 20.18 6.91
C LYS A 6 -7.03 18.88 6.09
N LEU A 7 -6.24 17.89 6.53
CA LEU A 7 -6.11 16.60 5.83
C LEU A 7 -7.30 15.67 6.09
N PHE A 8 -7.99 15.86 7.21
CA PHE A 8 -9.08 15.02 7.66
C PHE A 8 -10.47 15.66 7.56
N VAL A 9 -10.61 16.81 6.88
CA VAL A 9 -11.92 17.46 6.67
C VAL A 9 -12.90 16.53 5.95
N ASN A 10 -12.40 15.72 5.01
CA ASN A 10 -13.26 14.83 4.25
C ASN A 10 -13.35 13.43 4.89
N LYS A 11 -14.45 13.21 5.62
CA LYS A 11 -14.78 11.93 6.25
C LYS A 11 -14.82 10.76 5.26
N VAL A 12 -15.03 11.01 3.96
CA VAL A 12 -14.99 9.96 2.93
C VAL A 12 -13.62 9.29 2.86
N LEU A 13 -12.55 9.93 3.33
CA LEU A 13 -11.22 9.33 3.35
C LEU A 13 -11.03 8.35 4.51
N TYR A 14 -11.90 8.33 5.52
CA TYR A 14 -11.75 7.44 6.67
C TYR A 14 -12.02 6.00 6.26
N ARG A 15 -11.06 5.10 6.55
CA ARG A 15 -11.12 3.70 6.12
C ARG A 15 -11.28 2.69 7.23
N LYS A 16 -11.15 3.08 8.50
CA LYS A 16 -11.17 2.13 9.63
C LYS A 16 -12.41 1.25 9.61
N LYS A 17 -13.61 1.85 9.55
CA LYS A 17 -14.87 1.10 9.60
C LYS A 17 -15.03 0.17 8.39
N ALA A 18 -14.75 0.68 7.18
CA ALA A 18 -14.78 -0.13 5.95
C ALA A 18 -13.82 -1.33 6.03
N PHE A 19 -12.59 -1.14 6.52
CA PHE A 19 -11.65 -2.24 6.72
C PHE A 19 -12.10 -3.23 7.80
N GLU A 20 -12.70 -2.77 8.90
CA GLU A 20 -13.25 -3.66 9.93
C GLU A 20 -14.42 -4.50 9.39
N ASP A 21 -15.26 -3.92 8.53
CA ASP A 21 -16.37 -4.62 7.88
C ASP A 21 -15.86 -5.65 6.87
N ASP A 22 -14.86 -5.28 6.05
CA ASP A 22 -14.20 -6.23 5.13
C ASP A 22 -13.56 -7.39 5.90
N LEU A 23 -12.80 -7.11 6.97
CA LEU A 23 -12.16 -8.15 7.78
C LEU A 23 -13.19 -9.08 8.42
N THR A 24 -14.31 -8.53 8.91
CA THR A 24 -15.41 -9.33 9.46
C THR A 24 -16.07 -10.20 8.39
N HIS A 25 -16.29 -9.66 7.19
CA HIS A 25 -16.86 -10.40 6.07
C HIS A 25 -15.97 -11.57 5.62
N TYR A 26 -14.66 -11.35 5.46
CA TYR A 26 -13.75 -12.36 4.91
C TYR A 26 -13.16 -13.33 5.95
N LEU A 27 -12.98 -12.88 7.20
CA LEU A 27 -12.27 -13.64 8.24
C LEU A 27 -13.17 -13.99 9.44
N GLY A 28 -14.42 -13.49 9.47
CA GLY A 28 -15.39 -13.72 10.54
C GLY A 28 -15.20 -12.82 11.77
N GLU A 29 -16.15 -12.83 12.70
CA GLU A 29 -16.20 -11.96 13.90
C GLU A 29 -14.93 -11.98 14.76
N ASN A 30 -14.21 -13.11 14.76
CA ASN A 30 -13.00 -13.30 15.57
C ASN A 30 -11.71 -12.85 14.86
N TRP A 31 -11.78 -12.13 13.74
CA TRP A 31 -10.59 -11.70 12.98
C TRP A 31 -9.54 -10.95 13.83
N ARG A 32 -9.96 -10.29 14.92
CA ARG A 32 -9.07 -9.58 15.84
C ARG A 32 -8.12 -10.50 16.62
N SER A 33 -8.45 -11.78 16.77
CA SER A 33 -7.58 -12.75 17.45
C SER A 33 -6.50 -13.33 16.53
N ILE A 34 -6.54 -13.02 15.22
CA ILE A 34 -5.52 -13.46 14.27
C ILE A 34 -4.20 -12.77 14.62
N PRO A 35 -3.10 -13.54 14.81
CA PRO A 35 -1.80 -12.96 15.08
C PRO A 35 -1.36 -12.00 13.96
N LYS A 36 -0.76 -10.87 14.34
CA LYS A 36 -0.19 -9.93 13.38
C LYS A 36 1.15 -10.47 12.90
N ALA A 37 1.48 -10.24 11.64
CA ALA A 37 2.85 -10.45 11.17
C ALA A 37 3.79 -9.46 11.87
N MET A 38 5.03 -9.86 12.14
CA MET A 38 6.03 -8.96 12.75
C MET A 38 6.18 -7.64 11.97
N ALA A 39 6.09 -7.69 10.63
CA ALA A 39 6.13 -6.48 9.80
C ALA A 39 5.02 -5.48 10.13
N LEU A 40 3.81 -5.96 10.47
CA LEU A 40 2.69 -5.11 10.89
C LEU A 40 2.89 -4.61 12.33
N GLU A 41 3.44 -5.43 13.23
CA GLU A 41 3.74 -5.00 14.60
C GLU A 41 4.77 -3.87 14.60
N ASN A 42 5.87 -4.03 13.87
CA ASN A 42 6.89 -2.99 13.71
C ASN A 42 6.32 -1.70 13.10
N TYR A 43 5.37 -1.82 12.16
CA TYR A 43 4.66 -0.67 11.60
C TYR A 43 3.87 0.09 12.66
N ILE A 44 3.10 -0.63 13.47
CA ILE A 44 2.29 -0.02 14.54
C ILE A 44 3.19 0.63 15.60
N GLU A 45 4.26 -0.04 16.00
CA GLU A 45 5.21 0.49 16.98
C GLU A 45 5.86 1.79 16.48
N HIS A 46 6.30 1.83 15.22
CA HIS A 46 6.86 3.03 14.62
C HIS A 46 5.86 4.20 14.58
N LEU A 47 4.59 3.94 14.21
CA LEU A 47 3.55 4.97 14.27
C LEU A 47 3.33 5.53 15.68
N GLN A 48 3.36 4.66 16.70
CA GLN A 48 3.23 5.06 18.11
C GLN A 48 4.45 5.85 18.59
N GLU A 49 5.64 5.56 18.07
CA GLU A 49 6.84 6.33 18.35
C GLU A 49 6.77 7.72 17.70
N LEU A 50 6.33 7.81 16.43
CA LEU A 50 6.12 9.09 15.76
C LEU A 50 5.07 9.94 16.48
N GLU A 51 3.97 9.34 16.94
CA GLU A 51 2.94 10.05 17.72
C GLU A 51 3.52 10.72 18.97
N ARG A 52 4.48 10.05 19.64
CA ARG A 52 5.12 10.53 20.87
C ARG A 52 6.26 11.52 20.60
N SER A 53 7.07 11.29 19.58
CA SER A 53 8.30 12.03 19.32
C SER A 53 8.13 13.21 18.36
N ASN A 54 7.46 12.98 17.22
CA ASN A 54 7.19 14.01 16.22
C ASN A 54 5.90 13.68 15.43
N PRO A 55 4.72 14.02 15.98
CA PRO A 55 3.46 13.61 15.38
C PRO A 55 3.24 14.19 13.99
N ARG A 56 3.92 15.28 13.59
CA ARG A 56 3.81 15.84 12.22
C ARG A 56 4.19 14.83 11.14
N LEU A 57 5.14 13.93 11.43
CA LEU A 57 5.60 12.91 10.49
C LEU A 57 4.51 11.87 10.16
N LEU A 58 3.46 11.73 10.97
CA LEU A 58 2.30 10.91 10.65
C LEU A 58 1.58 11.37 9.37
N MET A 59 1.75 12.63 8.96
CA MET A 59 1.20 13.11 7.69
C MET A 59 1.77 12.36 6.48
N ALA A 60 2.99 11.80 6.56
CA ALA A 60 3.56 10.98 5.47
C ALA A 60 2.72 9.71 5.24
N TYR A 61 2.30 9.07 6.32
CA TYR A 61 1.44 7.88 6.28
C TYR A 61 0.06 8.19 5.70
N VAL A 62 -0.53 9.32 6.11
CA VAL A 62 -1.81 9.81 5.57
C VAL A 62 -1.68 10.08 4.07
N TYR A 63 -0.59 10.73 3.64
CA TYR A 63 -0.31 11.02 2.24
C TYR A 63 -0.22 9.75 1.38
N HIS A 64 0.60 8.79 1.82
CA HIS A 64 0.78 7.52 1.10
C HIS A 64 -0.52 6.69 1.05
N LEU A 65 -1.23 6.58 2.17
CA LEU A 65 -2.47 5.81 2.25
C LEU A 65 -3.53 6.38 1.31
N TYR A 66 -3.84 7.68 1.41
CA TYR A 66 -4.95 8.26 0.67
C TYR A 66 -4.64 8.45 -0.82
N LEU A 67 -3.43 8.90 -1.19
CA LEU A 67 -3.10 8.95 -2.61
C LEU A 67 -3.00 7.55 -3.23
N GLY A 68 -2.54 6.56 -2.47
CA GLY A 68 -2.55 5.16 -2.89
C GLY A 68 -3.97 4.66 -3.19
N LEU A 69 -4.91 4.90 -2.28
CA LEU A 69 -6.32 4.49 -2.43
C LEU A 69 -7.03 5.22 -3.58
N LEU A 70 -6.87 6.54 -3.66
CA LEU A 70 -7.51 7.37 -4.69
C LEU A 70 -6.89 7.20 -6.09
N SER A 71 -5.74 6.51 -6.19
CA SER A 71 -5.05 6.23 -7.45
C SER A 71 -5.08 4.74 -7.78
N GLY A 72 -4.22 3.93 -7.15
CA GLY A 72 -4.08 2.50 -7.43
C GLY A 72 -5.26 1.65 -6.94
N GLY A 73 -5.87 2.06 -5.82
CA GLY A 73 -7.04 1.37 -5.26
C GLY A 73 -8.21 1.28 -6.24
N GLN A 74 -8.42 2.31 -7.05
CA GLN A 74 -9.46 2.35 -8.09
C GLN A 74 -9.25 1.32 -9.21
N ILE A 75 -8.00 1.08 -9.59
CA ILE A 75 -7.66 0.06 -10.59
C ILE A 75 -7.96 -1.33 -10.04
N LEU A 76 -7.63 -1.58 -8.78
CA LEU A 76 -7.86 -2.87 -8.12
C LEU A 76 -9.35 -3.13 -7.88
N ALA A 77 -10.11 -2.11 -7.49
CA ALA A 77 -11.57 -2.20 -7.32
C ALA A 77 -12.24 -2.58 -8.64
N LYS A 78 -11.91 -1.88 -9.74
CA LYS A 78 -12.43 -2.18 -11.09
C LYS A 78 -12.12 -3.61 -11.56
N LYS A 79 -10.91 -4.12 -11.28
CA LYS A 79 -10.50 -5.47 -11.70
C LYS A 79 -11.20 -6.58 -10.91
N ARG A 80 -11.52 -6.35 -9.63
CA ARG A 80 -11.98 -7.42 -8.74
C ARG A 80 -13.49 -7.52 -8.59
N LYS A 81 -14.30 -6.51 -8.98
CA LYS A 81 -15.77 -6.46 -8.73
C LYS A 81 -16.18 -6.83 -7.28
N MET A 82 -15.24 -6.81 -6.34
CA MET A 82 -15.36 -7.43 -5.01
C MET A 82 -15.09 -6.45 -3.86
N PHE A 83 -14.63 -5.24 -4.16
CA PHE A 83 -14.49 -4.19 -3.15
C PHE A 83 -15.70 -3.29 -3.27
N GLY A 84 -16.39 -3.09 -2.16
CA GLY A 84 -17.54 -2.21 -2.06
C GLY A 84 -17.23 -0.85 -2.69
N ASP A 85 -18.24 -0.25 -3.30
CA ASP A 85 -18.16 1.03 -4.00
C ASP A 85 -18.06 2.17 -2.98
N ASP A 86 -16.99 2.15 -2.18
CA ASP A 86 -16.77 2.92 -0.95
C ASP A 86 -16.37 4.40 -1.25
N PHE A 87 -16.47 4.76 -2.53
CA PHE A 87 -16.36 6.12 -3.08
C PHE A 87 -17.50 6.40 -4.09
N SER A 88 -18.55 5.60 -4.12
CA SER A 88 -19.69 5.79 -5.03
C SER A 88 -20.24 7.21 -4.91
N GLY A 89 -20.45 7.86 -6.05
CA GLY A 89 -20.93 9.24 -6.11
C GLY A 89 -19.91 10.32 -5.71
N THR A 90 -18.65 9.94 -5.40
CA THR A 90 -17.61 10.90 -5.02
C THR A 90 -16.69 11.23 -6.20
N ASP A 91 -16.41 12.52 -6.43
CA ASP A 91 -15.41 12.92 -7.42
C ASP A 91 -13.99 12.69 -6.86
N ILE A 92 -13.45 11.51 -7.16
CA ILE A 92 -12.10 11.09 -6.77
C ILE A 92 -11.02 12.03 -7.35
N SER A 93 -11.26 12.61 -8.53
CA SER A 93 -10.31 13.55 -9.13
C SER A 93 -10.23 14.81 -8.29
N GLN A 94 -11.39 15.36 -7.90
CA GLN A 94 -11.48 16.51 -7.02
C GLN A 94 -10.89 16.22 -5.64
N LEU A 95 -11.20 15.07 -5.03
CA LEU A 95 -10.60 14.66 -3.75
C LEU A 95 -9.08 14.64 -3.78
N LYS A 96 -8.48 14.09 -4.84
CA LYS A 96 -7.02 14.08 -4.99
C LYS A 96 -6.45 15.49 -5.12
N LYS A 97 -7.17 16.37 -5.83
CA LYS A 97 -6.75 17.76 -6.01
C LYS A 97 -6.78 18.49 -4.67
N ASP A 98 -7.88 18.39 -3.94
CA ASP A 98 -8.06 19.03 -2.63
C ASP A 98 -7.03 18.52 -1.61
N PHE A 99 -6.81 17.21 -1.57
CA PHE A 99 -5.82 16.61 -0.67
C PHE A 99 -4.40 17.08 -0.98
N ARG A 100 -4.00 17.14 -2.26
CA ARG A 100 -2.69 17.68 -2.65
C ARG A 100 -2.55 19.15 -2.33
N GLN A 101 -3.60 19.94 -2.55
CA GLN A 101 -3.59 21.36 -2.22
C GLN A 101 -3.39 21.55 -0.70
N ALA A 102 -4.11 20.81 0.14
CA ALA A 102 -3.93 20.87 1.58
C ALA A 102 -2.50 20.54 2.01
N MET A 103 -1.89 19.49 1.44
CA MET A 103 -0.49 19.14 1.71
C MET A 103 0.49 20.23 1.24
N ASN A 104 0.27 20.83 0.08
CA ASN A 104 1.12 21.91 -0.43
C ASN A 104 1.06 23.14 0.50
N GLU A 105 -0.14 23.54 0.94
CA GLU A 105 -0.32 24.66 1.87
C GLU A 105 0.34 24.41 3.24
N ILE A 106 0.43 23.16 3.67
CA ILE A 106 1.17 22.76 4.87
C ILE A 106 2.68 22.85 4.61
N ALA A 107 3.15 22.30 3.48
CA ALA A 107 4.55 22.29 3.11
C ALA A 107 5.14 23.71 2.91
N GLU A 108 4.35 24.67 2.43
CA GLU A 108 4.76 26.08 2.31
C GLU A 108 5.15 26.72 3.66
N LYS A 109 4.67 26.17 4.78
CA LYS A 109 4.93 26.67 6.14
C LYS A 109 6.01 25.87 6.88
N MET A 110 6.51 24.81 6.28
CA MET A 110 7.54 23.96 6.86
C MET A 110 8.94 24.53 6.60
N SER A 111 9.85 24.36 7.55
CA SER A 111 11.28 24.58 7.30
C SER A 111 11.84 23.55 6.32
N GLU A 112 13.04 23.78 5.79
CA GLU A 112 13.68 22.81 4.91
C GLU A 112 14.01 21.50 5.65
N GLU A 113 14.39 21.58 6.92
CA GLU A 113 14.65 20.42 7.77
C GLU A 113 13.37 19.60 8.00
N GLU A 114 12.23 20.27 8.19
CA GLU A 114 10.94 19.58 8.33
C GLU A 114 10.51 18.89 7.03
N LYS A 115 10.77 19.51 5.88
CA LYS A 115 10.52 18.90 4.56
C LYS A 115 11.41 17.70 4.33
N GLU A 116 12.70 17.80 4.67
CA GLU A 116 13.65 16.70 4.54
C GLU A 116 13.23 15.52 5.41
N ALA A 117 12.91 15.76 6.69
CA ALA A 117 12.40 14.72 7.59
C ALA A 117 11.10 14.07 7.06
N PHE A 118 10.23 14.84 6.42
CA PHE A 118 9.02 14.30 5.79
C PHE A 118 9.33 13.40 4.58
N ILE A 119 10.32 13.75 3.76
CA ILE A 119 10.77 12.94 2.62
C ILE A 119 11.45 11.66 3.10
N GLU A 120 12.29 11.73 4.13
CA GLU A 120 12.89 10.56 4.78
C GLU A 120 11.81 9.61 5.31
N GLU A 121 10.83 10.15 6.04
CA GLU A 121 9.73 9.35 6.55
C GLU A 121 8.87 8.76 5.42
N SER A 122 8.66 9.50 4.33
CA SER A 122 7.95 9.00 3.14
C SER A 122 8.66 7.77 2.53
N ASN A 123 9.99 7.78 2.48
CA ASN A 123 10.76 6.60 2.05
C ASN A 123 10.58 5.42 3.01
N GLN A 124 10.58 5.70 4.31
CA GLN A 124 10.34 4.68 5.34
C GLN A 124 8.94 4.06 5.18
N VAL A 125 7.91 4.87 4.96
CA VAL A 125 6.53 4.40 4.70
C VAL A 125 6.50 3.40 3.53
N PHE A 126 7.21 3.69 2.43
CA PHE A 126 7.31 2.75 1.30
C PHE A 126 7.97 1.42 1.69
N VAL A 127 9.09 1.48 2.43
CA VAL A 127 9.80 0.27 2.88
C VAL A 127 8.89 -0.57 3.77
N MET A 128 8.25 0.03 4.77
CA MET A 128 7.39 -0.68 5.71
C MET A 128 6.13 -1.25 5.04
N ASN A 129 5.53 -0.53 4.11
CA ASN A 129 4.42 -1.04 3.29
C ASN A 129 4.85 -2.28 2.49
N ASN A 130 6.03 -2.25 1.86
CA ASN A 130 6.57 -3.39 1.13
C ASN A 130 6.84 -4.58 2.05
N LEU A 131 7.33 -4.36 3.28
CA LEU A 131 7.54 -5.43 4.25
C LEU A 131 6.22 -6.09 4.67
N ILE A 132 5.16 -5.30 4.91
CA ILE A 132 3.81 -5.85 5.18
C ILE A 132 3.35 -6.70 3.99
N VAL A 133 3.42 -6.15 2.77
CA VAL A 133 2.99 -6.83 1.54
C VAL A 133 3.77 -8.15 1.34
N ASN A 134 5.08 -8.13 1.58
CA ASN A 134 5.94 -9.31 1.47
C ASN A 134 5.72 -10.35 2.57
N SER A 135 5.16 -9.95 3.72
CA SER A 135 4.79 -10.88 4.79
C SER A 135 3.55 -11.73 4.45
N VAL A 136 2.77 -11.33 3.45
CA VAL A 136 1.60 -12.08 3.00
C VAL A 136 2.02 -13.23 2.07
N GLY A 137 1.62 -14.46 2.40
CA GLY A 137 1.93 -15.64 1.61
C GLY A 137 1.40 -15.57 0.17
N GLY A 138 2.21 -16.04 -0.79
CA GLY A 138 1.80 -16.16 -2.20
C GLY A 138 2.34 -15.10 -3.16
N GLN A 139 3.05 -14.07 -2.68
CA GLN A 139 3.73 -13.07 -3.51
C GLN A 139 4.69 -13.71 -4.53
N ASN A 140 5.43 -14.74 -4.09
CA ASN A 140 6.43 -15.40 -4.91
C ASN A 140 5.83 -16.28 -6.02
N LYS A 141 4.52 -16.57 -6.01
CA LYS A 141 3.88 -17.46 -7.01
C LYS A 141 4.10 -16.97 -8.44
N VAL A 142 4.08 -15.66 -8.66
CA VAL A 142 4.30 -15.08 -9.99
C VAL A 142 5.75 -15.32 -10.45
N LEU A 143 6.72 -15.10 -9.57
CA LEU A 143 8.13 -15.35 -9.85
C LEU A 143 8.40 -16.84 -10.10
N TYR A 144 7.85 -17.73 -9.26
CA TYR A 144 7.94 -19.17 -9.47
C TYR A 144 7.34 -19.61 -10.80
N ASN A 145 6.16 -19.08 -11.17
CA ASN A 145 5.54 -19.39 -12.46
C ASN A 145 6.36 -18.88 -13.65
N LEU A 146 7.03 -17.73 -13.51
CA LEU A 146 7.93 -17.20 -14.53
C LEU A 146 9.17 -18.09 -14.70
N LEU A 147 9.82 -18.44 -13.58
CA LEU A 147 10.99 -19.31 -13.57
C LEU A 147 10.68 -20.70 -14.13
N TYR A 148 9.52 -21.27 -13.77
CA TYR A 148 9.06 -22.56 -14.30
C TYR A 148 8.82 -22.52 -15.82
N LYS A 149 8.19 -21.46 -16.33
CA LYS A 149 7.99 -21.30 -17.79
C LYS A 149 9.32 -21.17 -18.53
N PHE A 150 10.26 -20.42 -17.95
CA PHE A 150 11.59 -20.25 -18.54
C PHE A 150 12.37 -21.57 -18.56
N SER A 151 12.36 -22.33 -17.45
CA SER A 151 13.04 -23.62 -17.39
C SER A 151 12.45 -24.64 -18.36
N ALA A 152 11.12 -24.66 -18.53
CA ALA A 152 10.46 -25.51 -19.52
C ALA A 152 10.92 -25.20 -20.97
N VAL A 153 11.03 -23.91 -21.34
CA VAL A 153 11.52 -23.50 -22.66
C VAL A 153 12.98 -23.92 -22.86
N VAL A 154 13.84 -23.72 -21.85
CA VAL A 154 15.24 -24.13 -21.91
C VAL A 154 15.37 -25.63 -22.11
N LEU A 155 14.58 -26.45 -21.40
CA LEU A 155 14.57 -27.90 -21.54
C LEU A 155 14.13 -28.34 -22.95
N VAL A 156 13.11 -27.71 -23.51
CA VAL A 156 12.64 -28.01 -24.88
C VAL A 156 13.72 -27.69 -25.90
N VAL A 157 14.35 -26.50 -25.81
CA VAL A 157 15.42 -26.09 -26.72
C VAL A 157 16.63 -27.02 -26.60
N ALA A 158 17.05 -27.35 -25.38
CA ALA A 158 18.15 -28.29 -25.15
C ALA A 158 17.85 -29.68 -25.73
N GLY A 159 16.63 -30.17 -25.58
CA GLY A 159 16.17 -31.43 -26.16
C GLY A 159 16.25 -31.44 -27.69
N VAL A 160 15.75 -30.37 -28.34
CA VAL A 160 15.81 -30.22 -29.81
C VAL A 160 17.25 -30.16 -30.31
N VAL A 161 18.12 -29.39 -29.65
CA VAL A 161 19.54 -29.27 -30.02
C VAL A 161 20.26 -30.61 -29.88
N THR A 162 19.98 -31.35 -28.80
CA THR A 162 20.58 -32.67 -28.56
C THR A 162 20.13 -33.67 -29.61
N ALA A 163 18.83 -33.73 -29.90
CA ALA A 163 18.27 -34.60 -30.93
C ALA A 163 18.85 -34.29 -32.33
N TYR A 164 18.96 -33.00 -32.67
CA TYR A 164 19.58 -32.57 -33.93
C TYR A 164 21.06 -32.98 -34.04
N LYS A 165 21.83 -32.89 -32.94
CA LYS A 165 23.23 -33.35 -32.90
C LYS A 165 23.39 -34.88 -32.99
N MET A 166 22.42 -35.64 -32.50
CA MET A 166 22.47 -37.12 -32.59
C MET A 166 22.09 -37.66 -33.97
N TYR A 167 21.30 -36.90 -34.73
CA TYR A 167 20.82 -37.29 -36.06
C TYR A 167 21.70 -36.77 -37.22
N LYS A 168 22.78 -36.07 -36.90
CA LYS A 168 23.79 -35.57 -37.84
C LYS A 168 25.11 -36.27 -37.59
#